data_AF-A0A0C2D0A6-F1
#
_entry.id   AF-A0A0C2D0A6-F1
#
_cell.length_a   1.000
_cell.length_b   1.000
_cell.length_c   1.000
_cell.angle_alpha   90.00
_cell.angle_beta   90.00
_cell.angle_gamma   90.00
#
_symmetry.space_group_name_H-M   'P 1'
#
loop_
_entity.id
_entity.type
_entity.pdbx_description
1 polymer ?
#
loop_
_entity_poly.entity_id
_entity_poly.type
_entity_poly.pdbx_seq_one_letter_code
_entity_poly.pdbx_strand_id
1 'polypeptide(L)'
;MAVELALLSYARFGLALHEHSQLMDLDRILNDRIDGLEIAFERTKAWSTYSKDLLSYIRSRLQLEQDHARRVTALVEACRRDIAKPFMPLRDVFESSFDSDIDLVGRTKETTDHLKARVVEALDARRKEHDIQRGALKLEWTKMTKSLVSPCRVNIEYRPLT
;
A
#
# COMPACT_ATOMS: atom_id res chain seq x y z
N MET A 1 23.13 -14.64 -15.43
CA MET A 1 22.85 -14.01 -14.11
C MET A 1 23.43 -12.60 -13.99
N ALA A 2 24.75 -12.36 -14.18
CA ALA A 2 25.32 -11.00 -14.04
C ALA A 2 24.82 -9.98 -15.10
N VAL A 3 24.61 -10.41 -16.35
CA VAL A 3 24.14 -9.53 -17.45
C VAL A 3 22.67 -9.14 -17.28
N GLU A 4 21.86 -10.03 -16.73
CA GLU A 4 20.42 -9.82 -16.49
C GLU A 4 20.19 -8.85 -15.31
N LEU A 5 21.01 -8.94 -14.26
CA LEU A 5 21.03 -7.97 -13.16
C LEU A 5 21.50 -6.59 -13.62
N ALA A 6 22.48 -6.53 -14.54
CA ALA A 6 22.94 -5.27 -15.12
C ALA A 6 21.85 -4.61 -15.99
N LEU A 7 21.14 -5.39 -16.82
CA LEU A 7 20.04 -4.90 -17.65
C LEU A 7 18.83 -4.44 -16.80
N LEU A 8 18.49 -5.16 -15.73
CA LEU A 8 17.45 -4.73 -14.78
C LEU A 8 17.85 -3.45 -14.04
N SER A 9 19.13 -3.31 -13.65
CA SER A 9 19.63 -2.07 -13.03
C SER A 9 19.63 -0.90 -14.00
N TYR A 10 19.98 -1.13 -15.28
CA TYR A 10 20.01 -0.08 -16.31
C TYR A 10 18.60 0.35 -16.72
N ALA A 11 17.67 -0.60 -16.85
CA ALA A 11 16.25 -0.32 -17.08
C ALA A 11 15.64 0.44 -15.89
N ARG A 12 16.00 0.06 -14.65
CA ARG A 12 15.57 0.77 -13.43
C ARG A 12 16.16 2.16 -13.32
N PHE A 13 17.42 2.35 -13.73
CA PHE A 13 18.08 3.66 -13.77
C PHE A 13 17.51 4.55 -14.88
N GLY A 14 17.24 4.00 -16.06
CA GLY A 14 16.59 4.70 -17.17
C GLY A 14 15.15 5.11 -16.85
N LEU A 15 14.38 4.24 -16.19
CA LEU A 15 13.06 4.57 -15.64
C LEU A 15 13.15 5.68 -14.60
N ALA A 16 14.12 5.62 -13.68
CA ALA A 16 14.31 6.64 -12.66
C ALA A 16 14.70 8.01 -13.23
N LEU A 17 15.54 8.06 -14.28
CA LEU A 17 15.90 9.31 -14.95
C LEU A 17 14.74 9.93 -15.73
N HIS A 18 13.94 9.09 -16.40
CA HIS A 18 12.74 9.53 -17.10
C HIS A 18 11.67 10.05 -16.12
N GLU A 19 11.45 9.32 -15.02
CA GLU A 19 10.55 9.70 -13.93
C GLU A 19 11.01 11.01 -13.26
N HIS A 20 12.31 11.18 -13.05
CA HIS A 20 12.89 12.42 -12.53
C HIS A 20 12.69 13.63 -13.46
N SER A 21 12.86 13.46 -14.77
CA SER A 21 12.59 14.52 -15.75
C SER A 21 11.10 14.91 -15.75
N GLN A 22 10.19 13.95 -15.63
CA GLN A 22 8.75 14.22 -15.56
C GLN A 22 8.33 14.90 -14.26
N LEU A 23 8.99 14.58 -13.13
CA LEU A 23 8.77 15.24 -11.84
C LEU A 23 9.19 16.71 -11.88
N MET A 24 10.32 17.04 -12.49
CA MET A 24 10.80 18.43 -12.63
C MET A 24 9.84 19.31 -13.46
N ASP A 25 9.27 18.76 -14.54
CA ASP A 25 8.26 19.48 -15.33
C ASP A 25 6.96 19.69 -14.55
N LEU A 26 6.55 18.70 -13.74
CA LEU A 26 5.37 18.80 -12.90
C LEU A 26 5.53 19.87 -11.81
N ASP A 27 6.68 19.89 -11.13
CA ASP A 27 6.98 20.89 -10.10
C ASP A 27 6.98 22.31 -10.67
N ARG A 28 7.56 22.50 -11.86
CA ARG A 28 7.51 23.79 -12.57
C ARG A 28 6.07 24.22 -12.86
N ILE A 29 5.25 23.32 -13.43
CA ILE A 29 3.84 23.60 -13.75
C ILE A 29 3.04 23.95 -12.49
N LEU A 30 3.26 23.24 -11.38
CA LEU A 30 2.58 23.52 -10.13
C LEU A 30 3.03 24.87 -9.53
N ASN A 31 4.32 25.20 -9.62
CA ASN A 31 4.85 26.45 -9.07
C ASN A 31 4.35 27.70 -9.82
N ASP A 32 4.11 27.58 -11.12
CA ASP A 32 3.58 28.68 -11.95
C ASP A 32 2.08 28.95 -11.72
N ARG A 33 1.39 28.07 -10.99
CA ARG A 33 -0.05 28.18 -10.70
C ARG A 33 -0.33 28.77 -9.33
N ILE A 34 -1.29 29.69 -9.28
CA ILE A 34 -1.75 30.30 -8.01
C ILE A 34 -2.34 29.28 -7.03
N ASP A 35 -2.91 28.19 -7.55
CA ASP A 35 -3.53 27.09 -6.80
C ASP A 35 -2.65 25.82 -6.75
N GLY A 36 -1.42 25.87 -7.26
CA GLY A 36 -0.59 24.68 -7.46
C GLY A 36 -0.26 23.91 -6.18
N LEU A 37 -0.02 24.61 -5.07
CA LEU A 37 0.18 23.97 -3.77
C LEU A 37 -1.08 23.26 -3.25
N GLU A 38 -2.27 23.83 -3.45
CA GLU A 38 -3.51 23.16 -3.04
C GLU A 38 -3.78 21.93 -3.90
N ILE A 39 -3.50 22.01 -5.20
CA ILE A 39 -3.56 20.85 -6.12
C ILE A 39 -2.59 19.75 -5.67
N ALA A 40 -1.36 20.11 -5.28
CA ALA A 40 -0.38 19.15 -4.76
C ALA A 40 -0.87 18.47 -3.45
N PHE A 41 -1.46 19.24 -2.53
CA PHE A 41 -2.04 18.70 -1.30
C PHE A 41 -3.25 17.79 -1.57
N GLU A 42 -4.15 18.15 -2.47
CA GLU A 42 -5.29 17.29 -2.81
C GLU A 42 -4.84 16.01 -3.55
N ARG A 43 -3.84 16.10 -4.44
CA ARG A 43 -3.27 14.91 -5.10
C ARG A 43 -2.64 13.94 -4.09
N THR A 44 -1.83 14.45 -3.16
CA THR A 44 -1.20 13.60 -2.12
C THR A 44 -2.24 13.00 -1.16
N LYS A 45 -3.33 13.71 -0.88
CA LYS A 45 -4.49 13.20 -0.14
C LYS A 45 -5.24 12.11 -0.90
N ALA A 46 -5.51 12.32 -2.20
CA ALA A 46 -6.15 11.31 -3.04
C ALA A 46 -5.31 10.01 -3.10
N TRP A 47 -3.98 10.13 -3.20
CA TRP A 47 -3.09 8.97 -3.17
C TRP A 47 -3.13 8.21 -1.84
N SER A 48 -3.20 8.92 -0.70
CA SER A 48 -3.34 8.27 0.61
C SER A 48 -4.69 7.55 0.74
N THR A 49 -5.79 8.15 0.28
CA THR A 49 -7.12 7.52 0.25
C THR A 49 -7.10 6.24 -0.59
N TYR A 50 -6.59 6.32 -1.83
CA TYR A 50 -6.46 5.16 -2.71
C TYR A 50 -5.64 4.03 -2.06
N SER A 51 -4.50 4.38 -1.45
CA SER A 51 -3.65 3.42 -0.75
C SER A 51 -4.37 2.77 0.43
N LYS A 52 -5.18 3.52 1.17
CA LYS A 52 -5.99 3.01 2.28
C LYS A 52 -7.05 2.03 1.80
N ASP A 53 -7.72 2.32 0.69
CA ASP A 53 -8.74 1.45 0.12
C ASP A 53 -8.12 0.14 -0.40
N LEU A 54 -6.96 0.23 -1.06
CA LEU A 54 -6.20 -0.94 -1.48
C LEU A 54 -5.77 -1.81 -0.29
N LEU A 55 -5.26 -1.19 0.79
CA LEU A 55 -4.91 -1.89 2.02
C LEU A 55 -6.12 -2.59 2.65
N SER A 56 -7.29 -1.95 2.62
CA SER A 56 -8.54 -2.54 3.12
C SER A 56 -8.92 -3.80 2.34
N TYR A 57 -8.88 -3.72 1.01
CA TYR A 57 -9.12 -4.88 0.14
C TYR A 57 -8.13 -6.02 0.42
N ILE A 58 -6.81 -5.73 0.45
CA ILE A 58 -5.79 -6.75 0.65
C ILE A 58 -5.95 -7.41 2.01
N ARG A 59 -6.15 -6.64 3.08
CA ARG A 59 -6.40 -7.20 4.43
C ARG A 59 -7.61 -8.13 4.45
N SER A 60 -8.70 -7.72 3.79
CA SER A 60 -9.92 -8.53 3.69
C SER A 60 -9.66 -9.83 2.93
N ARG A 61 -8.93 -9.76 1.81
CA ARG A 61 -8.50 -10.95 1.05
C ARG A 61 -7.66 -11.90 1.90
N LEU A 62 -6.65 -11.39 2.62
CA LEU A 62 -5.81 -12.23 3.49
C LEU A 62 -6.62 -12.88 4.62
N GLN A 63 -7.64 -12.20 5.14
CA GLN A 63 -8.54 -12.79 6.14
C GLN A 63 -9.35 -13.95 5.56
N LEU A 64 -9.84 -13.83 4.32
CA LEU A 64 -10.56 -14.92 3.65
C LEU A 64 -9.70 -16.18 3.49
N GLU A 65 -8.43 -16.01 3.11
CA GLU A 65 -7.47 -17.12 3.03
C GLU A 65 -7.24 -17.78 4.39
N GLN A 66 -7.09 -16.98 5.45
CA GLN A 66 -6.93 -17.50 6.81
C GLN A 66 -8.15 -18.30 7.27
N ASP A 67 -9.35 -17.82 6.96
CA ASP A 67 -10.58 -18.50 7.33
C ASP A 67 -10.81 -19.78 6.50
N HIS A 68 -10.42 -19.78 5.22
CA HIS A 68 -10.40 -20.97 4.38
C HIS A 68 -9.46 -22.04 4.96
N ALA A 69 -8.22 -21.65 5.28
CA ALA A 69 -7.24 -22.52 5.91
C ALA A 69 -7.76 -23.20 7.18
N ARG A 70 -8.40 -22.42 8.07
CA ARG A 70 -9.00 -22.94 9.31
C ARG A 70 -10.10 -23.96 9.01
N ARG A 71 -10.99 -23.68 8.05
CA ARG A 71 -12.09 -24.57 7.69
C ARG A 71 -11.61 -25.87 7.05
N VAL A 72 -10.64 -25.82 6.15
CA VAL A 72 -10.04 -27.01 5.54
C VAL A 72 -9.35 -27.87 6.58
N THR A 73 -8.55 -27.27 7.48
CA THR A 73 -7.88 -27.99 8.56
C THR A 73 -8.88 -28.73 9.45
N ALA A 74 -9.93 -28.04 9.89
CA ALA A 74 -10.97 -28.66 10.73
C ALA A 74 -11.73 -29.78 10.00
N LEU A 75 -11.98 -29.63 8.70
CA LEU A 75 -12.62 -30.64 7.88
C LEU A 75 -11.74 -31.90 7.76
N VAL A 76 -10.45 -31.72 7.44
CA VAL A 76 -9.47 -32.82 7.39
C VAL A 76 -9.39 -33.56 8.72
N GLU A 77 -9.30 -32.84 9.85
CA GLU A 77 -9.27 -33.45 11.17
C GLU A 77 -10.55 -34.24 11.49
N ALA A 78 -11.72 -33.75 11.06
CA ALA A 78 -12.97 -34.47 11.20
C ALA A 78 -12.99 -35.75 10.37
N CYS A 79 -12.63 -35.67 9.09
CA CYS A 79 -12.59 -36.83 8.20
C CYS A 79 -11.59 -37.89 8.68
N ARG A 80 -10.41 -37.48 9.17
CA ARG A 80 -9.41 -38.39 9.76
C ARG A 80 -9.97 -39.23 10.90
N ARG A 81 -10.80 -38.65 11.77
CA ARG A 81 -11.47 -39.41 12.85
C ARG A 81 -12.45 -40.43 12.31
N ASP A 82 -13.16 -40.12 11.22
CA ASP A 82 -14.13 -41.02 10.63
C ASP A 82 -13.48 -42.19 9.87
N ILE A 83 -12.42 -41.93 9.10
CA ILE A 83 -11.73 -42.97 8.32
C ILE A 83 -10.82 -43.86 9.17
N ALA A 84 -10.48 -43.44 10.40
CA ALA A 84 -9.73 -44.27 11.35
C ALA A 84 -10.53 -45.47 11.87
N LYS A 85 -11.83 -45.56 11.57
CA LYS A 85 -12.69 -46.70 11.93
C LYS A 85 -12.25 -47.99 11.20
N PRO A 86 -12.44 -49.18 11.79
CA PRO A 86 -12.08 -50.45 11.16
C PRO A 86 -12.81 -50.68 9.82
N PHE A 87 -12.20 -51.48 8.94
CA PHE A 87 -12.77 -51.93 7.66
C PHE A 87 -13.12 -50.81 6.66
N MET A 88 -12.51 -49.62 6.78
CA MET A 88 -12.69 -48.53 5.83
C MET A 88 -11.88 -48.77 4.55
N PRO A 89 -12.51 -48.88 3.36
CA PRO A 89 -11.80 -49.07 2.10
C PRO A 89 -11.05 -47.78 1.69
N LEU A 90 -9.95 -47.94 0.94
CA LEU A 90 -9.17 -46.84 0.36
C LEU A 90 -8.60 -45.82 1.37
N ARG A 91 -8.46 -46.21 2.64
CA ARG A 91 -8.00 -45.32 3.72
C ARG A 91 -6.72 -44.56 3.37
N ASP A 92 -5.70 -45.25 2.86
CA ASP A 92 -4.41 -44.65 2.54
C ASP A 92 -4.51 -43.59 1.43
N VAL A 93 -5.43 -43.78 0.48
CA VAL A 93 -5.70 -42.81 -0.60
C VAL A 93 -6.30 -41.53 -0.02
N PHE A 94 -7.26 -41.65 0.91
CA PHE A 94 -7.86 -40.50 1.58
C PHE A 94 -6.86 -39.77 2.50
N GLU A 95 -6.07 -40.50 3.29
CA GLU A 95 -5.03 -39.89 4.15
C GLU A 95 -4.02 -39.09 3.31
N SER A 96 -3.56 -39.63 2.19
CA SER A 96 -2.65 -38.92 1.29
C SER A 96 -3.27 -37.65 0.68
N SER A 97 -4.57 -37.68 0.37
CA SER A 97 -5.30 -36.47 -0.06
C SER A 97 -5.38 -35.44 1.05
N PHE A 98 -5.63 -35.86 2.29
CA PHE A 98 -5.68 -34.97 3.45
C PHE A 98 -4.34 -34.32 3.74
N ASP A 99 -3.23 -35.07 3.64
CA ASP A 99 -1.89 -34.51 3.76
C ASP A 99 -1.64 -33.43 2.69
N SER A 100 -2.08 -33.68 1.45
CA SER A 100 -1.95 -32.71 0.36
C SER A 100 -2.74 -31.42 0.63
N ASP A 101 -3.94 -31.52 1.21
CA ASP A 101 -4.75 -30.36 1.60
C ASP A 101 -4.09 -29.55 2.71
N ILE A 102 -3.54 -30.22 3.73
CA ILE A 102 -2.82 -29.57 4.83
C ILE A 102 -1.55 -28.87 4.33
N ASP A 103 -0.79 -29.51 3.43
CA ASP A 103 0.40 -28.93 2.80
C ASP A 103 0.05 -27.71 1.93
N LEU A 104 -1.06 -27.77 1.18
CA LEU A 104 -1.55 -26.63 0.40
C LEU A 104 -1.93 -25.45 1.29
N VAL A 105 -2.64 -25.70 2.38
CA VAL A 105 -3.01 -24.69 3.37
C VAL A 105 -1.74 -24.09 4.01
N GLY A 106 -0.75 -24.91 4.36
CA GLY A 106 0.53 -24.47 4.91
C GLY A 106 1.29 -23.51 3.97
N ARG A 107 1.44 -23.90 2.70
CA ARG A 107 2.10 -23.06 1.68
C ARG A 107 1.36 -21.76 1.40
N THR A 108 0.03 -21.83 1.38
CA THR A 108 -0.82 -20.64 1.22
C THR A 108 -0.62 -19.68 2.39
N LYS A 109 -0.58 -20.21 3.62
CA LYS A 109 -0.33 -19.40 4.82
C LYS A 109 1.01 -18.67 4.75
N GLU A 110 2.10 -19.38 4.45
CA GLU A 110 3.43 -18.78 4.31
C GLU A 110 3.43 -17.64 3.28
N THR A 111 2.77 -17.86 2.13
CA THR A 111 2.62 -16.85 1.09
C THR A 111 1.84 -15.63 1.59
N THR A 112 0.73 -15.84 2.30
CA THR A 112 -0.09 -14.75 2.85
C THR A 112 0.61 -13.96 3.95
N ASP A 113 1.40 -14.61 4.80
CA ASP A 113 2.20 -13.96 5.84
C ASP A 113 3.32 -13.13 5.21
N HIS A 114 3.97 -13.66 4.16
CA HIS A 114 4.94 -12.89 3.39
C HIS A 114 4.32 -11.66 2.74
N LEU A 115 3.15 -11.79 2.10
CA LEU A 115 2.42 -10.66 1.50
C LEU A 115 2.01 -9.62 2.55
N LYS A 116 1.59 -10.05 3.74
CA LYS A 116 1.23 -9.16 4.84
C LYS A 116 2.43 -8.29 5.24
N ALA A 117 3.59 -8.89 5.50
CA ALA A 117 4.78 -8.15 5.89
C ALA A 117 5.30 -7.25 4.74
N ARG A 118 5.38 -7.79 3.52
CA ARG A 118 6.01 -7.10 2.40
C ARG A 118 5.18 -6.02 1.74
N VAL A 119 3.85 -6.18 1.74
CA VAL A 119 2.92 -5.28 1.05
C VAL A 119 2.10 -4.49 2.05
N VAL A 120 1.35 -5.18 2.94
CA VAL A 120 0.40 -4.51 3.83
C VAL A 120 1.11 -3.60 4.83
N GLU A 121 2.09 -4.13 5.56
CA GLU A 121 2.81 -3.38 6.59
C GLU A 121 3.70 -2.30 5.98
N ALA A 122 4.44 -2.65 4.91
CA ALA A 122 5.32 -1.71 4.23
C ALA A 122 4.56 -0.53 3.58
N LEU A 123 3.42 -0.80 2.91
CA LEU A 123 2.61 0.25 2.29
C LEU A 123 1.91 1.12 3.34
N ASP A 124 1.35 0.52 4.40
CA ASP A 124 0.69 1.31 5.45
C ASP A 124 1.68 2.19 6.21
N ALA A 125 2.90 1.73 6.46
CA ALA A 125 3.97 2.54 7.04
C ALA A 125 4.32 3.73 6.15
N ARG A 126 4.58 3.50 4.85
CA ARG A 126 4.87 4.57 3.88
C ARG A 126 3.73 5.58 3.75
N ARG A 127 2.49 5.09 3.71
CA ARG A 127 1.29 5.93 3.63
C ARG A 127 1.17 6.83 4.86
N LYS A 128 1.39 6.31 6.07
CA LYS A 128 1.36 7.09 7.32
C LYS A 128 2.47 8.15 7.35
N GLU A 129 3.67 7.80 6.93
CA GLU A 129 4.79 8.75 6.83
C GLU A 129 4.43 9.91 5.88
N HIS A 130 3.90 9.61 4.69
CA HIS A 130 3.43 10.64 3.77
C HIS A 130 2.30 11.51 4.36
N ASP A 131 1.35 10.92 5.09
CA ASP A 131 0.27 11.68 5.74
C ASP A 131 0.82 12.64 6.80
N ILE A 132 1.84 12.23 7.57
CA ILE A 132 2.50 13.07 8.57
C ILE A 132 3.22 14.23 7.89
N GLN A 133 4.05 13.94 6.88
CA GLN A 133 4.80 14.96 6.13
C GLN A 133 3.86 15.96 5.45
N ARG A 134 2.78 15.48 4.80
CA ARG A 134 1.74 16.33 4.20
C ARG A 134 1.09 17.23 5.25
N GLY A 135 0.78 16.69 6.43
CA GLY A 135 0.17 17.45 7.53
C GLY A 135 1.07 18.57 8.04
N ALA A 136 2.36 18.28 8.25
CA ALA A 136 3.36 19.27 8.69
C ALA A 136 3.50 20.40 7.66
N LEU A 137 3.68 20.07 6.38
CA LEU A 137 3.79 21.05 5.30
C LEU A 137 2.53 21.92 5.16
N LYS A 138 1.34 21.31 5.25
CA LYS A 138 0.07 22.06 5.17
C LYS A 138 -0.08 23.03 6.35
N LEU A 139 0.39 22.66 7.54
CA LEU A 139 0.39 23.53 8.71
C LEU A 139 1.35 24.72 8.53
N GLU A 140 2.59 24.47 8.09
CA GLU A 140 3.58 25.52 7.81
C GLU A 140 3.09 26.49 6.73
N TRP A 141 2.56 25.97 5.63
CA TRP A 141 1.95 26.76 4.56
C TRP A 141 0.80 27.64 5.06
N THR A 142 -0.09 27.09 5.87
CA THR A 142 -1.23 27.83 6.44
C THR A 142 -0.74 28.95 7.35
N LYS A 143 0.31 28.70 8.15
CA LYS A 143 0.93 29.70 9.03
C LYS A 143 1.57 30.84 8.23
N MET A 144 2.37 30.53 7.22
CA MET A 144 3.01 31.52 6.35
C MET A 144 1.99 32.36 5.60
N THR A 145 0.98 31.71 4.99
CA THR A 145 -0.09 32.39 4.27
C THR A 145 -0.84 33.37 5.17
N LYS A 146 -1.23 32.96 6.39
CA LYS A 146 -1.87 33.87 7.36
C LYS A 146 -0.95 35.02 7.76
N SER A 147 0.34 34.75 7.98
CA SER A 147 1.33 35.75 8.37
C SER A 147 1.69 36.74 7.25
N LEU A 148 1.52 36.39 5.98
CA LEU A 148 1.77 37.27 4.82
C LEU A 148 0.50 38.04 4.42
N VAL A 149 -0.66 37.38 4.43
CA VAL A 149 -1.94 38.01 4.08
C VAL A 149 -2.36 39.06 5.13
N SER A 150 -2.06 38.84 6.41
CA SER A 150 -2.35 39.81 7.47
C SER A 150 -1.69 41.19 7.25
N PRO A 151 -0.37 41.31 7.04
CA PRO A 151 0.28 42.60 6.77
C PRO A 151 0.04 43.14 5.35
N CYS A 152 -0.11 42.29 4.33
CA CYS A 152 -0.40 42.75 2.96
C CYS A 152 -1.80 43.35 2.80
N ARG A 153 -2.81 42.87 3.54
CA ARG A 153 -4.15 43.51 3.56
C ARG A 153 -4.10 44.90 4.16
N VAL A 154 -3.36 45.08 5.25
CA VAL A 154 -3.22 46.39 5.91
C VAL A 154 -2.45 47.38 5.02
N ASN A 155 -1.39 46.94 4.34
CA ASN A 155 -0.61 47.84 3.48
C ASN A 155 -1.32 48.29 2.18
N ILE A 156 -2.34 47.56 1.70
CA ILE A 156 -3.14 47.98 0.53
C ILE A 156 -4.25 48.95 0.95
N GLU A 157 -4.81 48.78 2.15
CA GLU A 157 -5.89 49.62 2.67
C GLU A 157 -5.40 51.02 3.13
N TYR A 158 -4.10 51.17 3.39
CA TYR A 158 -3.46 52.42 3.83
C TYR A 158 -2.63 53.15 2.75
N ARG A 159 -2.73 52.80 1.46
CA ARG A 159 -2.12 53.62 0.40
C ARG A 159 -3.08 54.79 0.07
N PRO A 160 -2.77 56.05 0.39
CA PRO A 160 -3.61 57.17 0.00
C PRO A 160 -3.58 57.27 -1.53
N LEU A 161 -4.75 57.46 -2.14
CA LEU A 161 -4.88 57.90 -3.52
C LEU A 161 -4.33 59.34 -3.60
N THR A 162 -3.06 59.48 -3.92
CA THR A 162 -2.48 60.74 -4.44
C THR A 162 -2.30 60.64 -5.93
#